data_AF-A0A1S8CTT2-F1
#
_entry.id   AF-A0A1S8CTT2-F1
#
_cell.length_a   1.000
_cell.length_b   1.000
_cell.length_c   1.000
_cell.angle_alpha   90.00
_cell.angle_beta   90.00
_cell.angle_gamma   90.00
#
_symmetry.space_group_name_H-M   'P 1'
#
loop_
_entity.id
_entity.type
_entity.pdbx_description
1 polymer ?
#
loop_
_entity_poly.entity_id
_entity_poly.type
_entity_poly.pdbx_seq_one_letter_code
_entity_poly.pdbx_strand_id
1 'polypeptide(L)'
;MIENSKVIKNRLQAGLALTLAALLNLTLTACNQSGQDGQHKRDIKPAVKLSTDASHIAQQTYQFLVSAEPLLTTQPVNLNQLEQEIFQPVRQLLLRWNTEVKQSDSVVGDQYTICRGALISLDSWARSIQKQIPGQADKQAIFEKQKNLCQHVIHNPAQQS
;
A
#
# COMPACT_ATOMS: atom_id res chain seq x y z
N MET A 1 -37.34 9.10 -68.97
CA MET A 1 -36.64 7.87 -68.61
C MET A 1 -35.87 8.16 -67.32
N ILE A 2 -36.09 7.34 -66.29
CA ILE A 2 -35.38 7.26 -64.99
C ILE A 2 -35.80 8.27 -63.91
N GLU A 3 -36.97 7.96 -63.38
CA GLU A 3 -37.35 8.08 -61.96
C GLU A 3 -36.43 7.18 -61.09
N ASN A 4 -36.40 7.41 -59.78
CA ASN A 4 -35.77 6.61 -58.71
C ASN A 4 -34.27 6.78 -58.44
N SER A 5 -33.94 7.73 -57.57
CA SER A 5 -32.70 7.67 -56.77
C SER A 5 -32.80 8.20 -55.34
N LYS A 6 -34.00 8.60 -54.84
CA LYS A 6 -34.15 9.16 -53.48
C LYS A 6 -34.67 8.20 -52.41
N VAL A 7 -34.99 6.94 -52.74
CA VAL A 7 -35.67 6.02 -51.81
C VAL A 7 -34.74 5.00 -51.13
N ILE A 8 -33.44 4.98 -51.45
CA ILE A 8 -32.54 3.91 -50.96
C ILE A 8 -31.79 4.28 -49.67
N LYS A 9 -31.63 5.57 -49.33
CA LYS A 9 -30.86 5.96 -48.13
C LYS A 9 -31.61 5.85 -46.80
N ASN A 10 -32.93 5.68 -46.81
CA ASN A 10 -33.76 5.70 -45.60
C ASN A 10 -34.15 4.33 -45.02
N ARG A 11 -33.65 3.22 -45.57
CA ARG A 11 -33.96 1.86 -45.08
C ARG A 11 -32.79 1.15 -44.41
N LEU A 12 -31.60 1.75 -44.40
CA LEU A 12 -30.40 1.15 -43.80
C LEU A 12 -30.13 1.57 -42.34
N GLN A 13 -30.96 2.45 -41.76
CA GLN A 13 -30.80 2.92 -40.37
C GLN A 13 -31.84 2.35 -39.39
N ALA A 14 -32.78 1.51 -39.85
CA ALA A 14 -33.83 0.94 -39.00
C ALA A 14 -33.64 -0.54 -38.66
N GLY A 15 -32.57 -1.19 -39.15
CA GLY A 15 -32.32 -2.63 -38.93
C GLY A 15 -31.15 -2.95 -38.00
N LEU A 16 -30.37 -1.95 -37.57
CA LEU A 16 -29.10 -2.16 -36.85
C LEU A 16 -29.11 -1.60 -35.41
N ALA A 17 -30.30 -1.40 -34.84
CA ALA A 17 -30.48 -0.84 -33.51
C ALA A 17 -31.16 -1.81 -32.52
N LEU A 18 -31.41 -3.07 -32.91
CA LEU A 18 -32.12 -4.04 -32.06
C LEU A 18 -31.32 -5.28 -31.66
N THR A 19 -30.05 -5.41 -32.07
CA THR A 19 -29.20 -6.58 -31.72
C THR A 19 -28.04 -6.24 -30.79
N LEU A 20 -27.89 -4.99 -30.35
CA LEU A 20 -26.81 -4.54 -29.45
C LEU A 20 -27.24 -4.32 -28.00
N ALA A 21 -28.41 -4.82 -27.60
CA ALA A 21 -28.92 -4.76 -26.22
C ALA A 21 -28.89 -6.13 -25.50
N ALA A 22 -28.47 -7.21 -26.20
CA ALA A 22 -28.57 -8.58 -25.68
C ALA A 22 -27.25 -9.18 -25.16
N LEU A 23 -26.12 -8.46 -25.23
CA LEU A 23 -24.79 -9.01 -24.90
C LEU A 23 -24.21 -8.53 -23.55
N LEU A 24 -24.95 -7.76 -22.75
CA LEU A 24 -24.45 -7.17 -21.50
C LEU A 24 -24.87 -7.91 -20.21
N ASN A 25 -25.55 -9.06 -20.29
CA ASN A 25 -26.11 -9.75 -19.11
C ASN A 25 -25.44 -11.08 -18.73
N LEU A 26 -24.20 -11.37 -19.16
CA LEU A 26 -23.61 -12.72 -18.99
C LEU A 26 -22.28 -12.81 -18.21
N THR A 27 -21.86 -11.80 -17.43
CA THR A 27 -20.61 -11.94 -16.63
C THR A 27 -20.65 -11.34 -15.23
N LEU A 28 -21.62 -11.76 -14.40
CA LEU A 28 -21.53 -11.59 -12.94
C LEU A 28 -22.03 -12.84 -12.18
N THR A 29 -21.54 -14.02 -12.55
CA THR A 29 -21.56 -15.21 -11.69
C THR A 29 -20.16 -15.47 -11.15
N ALA A 30 -19.74 -14.63 -10.21
CA ALA A 30 -18.70 -14.96 -9.24
C ALA A 30 -19.29 -14.67 -7.84
N CYS A 31 -18.99 -15.55 -6.89
CA CYS A 31 -19.42 -15.55 -5.50
C CYS A 31 -20.76 -16.24 -5.18
N ASN A 32 -20.89 -17.53 -5.51
CA ASN A 32 -21.41 -18.48 -4.51
C ASN A 32 -21.02 -19.93 -4.83
N GLN A 33 -19.71 -20.23 -4.90
CA GLN A 33 -19.27 -21.59 -4.61
C GLN A 33 -19.11 -21.67 -3.10
N SER A 34 -20.20 -22.06 -2.43
CA SER A 34 -20.17 -22.57 -1.07
C SER A 34 -19.15 -23.71 -1.03
N GLY A 35 -18.00 -23.44 -0.40
CA GLY A 35 -16.85 -24.31 -0.39
C GLY A 35 -17.21 -25.73 0.07
N GLN A 36 -17.06 -26.68 -0.83
CA GLN A 36 -16.87 -28.08 -0.54
C GLN A 36 -15.36 -28.36 -0.56
N ASP A 37 -14.60 -27.68 0.29
CA ASP A 37 -13.19 -27.99 0.52
C ASP A 37 -13.07 -28.80 1.80
N GLY A 38 -12.93 -30.11 1.59
CA GLY A 38 -12.49 -31.03 2.62
C GLY A 38 -11.13 -30.62 3.17
N GLN A 39 -11.04 -30.63 4.50
CA GLN A 39 -9.83 -30.90 5.27
C GLN A 39 -8.55 -30.13 4.88
N HIS A 40 -8.58 -28.81 4.98
CA HIS A 40 -7.40 -28.06 5.42
C HIS A 40 -7.75 -27.30 6.69
N LYS A 41 -7.61 -27.98 7.83
CA LYS A 41 -7.59 -27.34 9.15
C LYS A 41 -6.38 -26.40 9.16
N ARG A 42 -6.58 -25.15 8.72
CA ARG A 42 -5.60 -24.08 8.92
C ARG A 42 -5.43 -23.96 10.42
N ASP A 43 -4.23 -24.20 10.93
CA ASP A 43 -3.92 -23.91 12.32
C ASP A 43 -4.14 -22.41 12.53
N ILE A 44 -5.24 -22.08 13.21
CA ILE A 44 -5.57 -20.71 13.56
C ILE A 44 -4.57 -20.32 14.65
N LYS A 45 -3.50 -19.65 14.23
CA LYS A 45 -2.61 -18.97 15.18
C LYS A 45 -3.47 -18.02 16.02
N PRO A 46 -3.29 -18.00 17.35
CA PRO A 46 -4.07 -17.11 18.20
C PRO A 46 -3.90 -15.67 17.70
N ALA A 47 -5.00 -14.91 17.71
CA ALA A 47 -4.96 -13.50 17.38
C ALA A 47 -3.88 -12.82 18.24
N VAL A 48 -2.98 -12.08 17.59
CA VAL A 48 -1.99 -11.29 18.31
C VAL A 48 -2.76 -10.31 19.19
N LYS A 49 -2.52 -10.35 20.50
CA LYS A 49 -3.12 -9.39 21.42
C LYS A 49 -2.55 -8.02 21.06
N LEU A 50 -3.43 -7.09 20.70
CA LEU A 50 -3.06 -5.69 20.52
C LEU A 50 -2.41 -5.19 21.82
N SER A 51 -1.20 -4.66 21.70
CA SER A 51 -0.45 -4.06 22.78
C SER A 51 -0.63 -2.55 22.76
N THR A 52 -0.78 -1.94 23.93
CA THR A 52 -0.67 -0.49 24.08
C THR A 52 0.79 -0.03 24.03
N ASP A 53 1.72 -0.94 24.33
CA ASP A 53 3.16 -0.68 24.22
C ASP A 53 3.63 -0.91 22.78
N ALA A 54 3.94 0.19 22.08
CA ALA A 54 4.47 0.22 20.73
C ALA A 54 6.02 0.32 20.69
N SER A 55 6.70 0.34 21.84
CA SER A 55 8.16 0.52 21.91
C SER A 55 8.93 -0.54 21.12
N HIS A 56 8.50 -1.80 21.23
CA HIS A 56 9.14 -2.92 20.54
C HIS A 56 9.07 -2.77 19.01
N ILE A 57 7.89 -2.47 18.46
CA ILE A 57 7.74 -2.30 17.01
C ILE A 57 8.39 -1.00 16.52
N ALA A 58 8.42 0.05 17.35
CA ALA A 58 9.15 1.28 17.06
C ALA A 58 10.65 1.02 16.93
N GLN A 59 11.24 0.26 17.86
CA GLN A 59 12.65 -0.13 17.83
C GLN A 59 13.00 -0.89 16.55
N GLN A 60 12.18 -1.91 16.20
CA GLN A 60 12.38 -2.69 14.99
C GLN A 60 12.22 -1.84 13.72
N THR A 61 11.25 -0.93 13.73
CA THR A 61 11.06 0.02 12.63
C THR A 61 12.31 0.87 12.45
N TYR A 62 12.81 1.50 13.51
CA TYR A 62 14.00 2.35 13.42
C TYR A 62 15.24 1.59 12.94
N GLN A 63 15.48 0.39 13.47
CA GLN A 63 16.57 -0.47 12.99
C GLN A 63 16.47 -0.73 11.49
N PHE A 64 15.26 -1.02 11.01
CA PHE A 64 15.02 -1.18 9.58
C PHE A 64 15.29 0.11 8.79
N LEU A 65 14.82 1.28 9.26
CA LEU A 65 15.07 2.56 8.58
C LEU A 65 16.57 2.84 8.41
N VAL A 66 17.37 2.59 9.46
CA VAL A 66 18.83 2.77 9.42
C VAL A 66 19.49 1.80 8.43
N SER A 67 19.02 0.54 8.36
CA SER A 67 19.56 -0.43 7.40
C SER A 67 19.14 -0.16 5.95
N ALA A 68 17.94 0.40 5.73
CA ALA A 68 17.38 0.59 4.39
C ALA A 68 17.85 1.88 3.71
N GLU A 69 18.18 2.92 4.50
CA GLU A 69 18.62 4.21 3.96
C GLU A 69 19.85 4.12 3.03
N PRO A 70 20.93 3.39 3.37
CA PRO A 70 22.08 3.23 2.47
C PRO A 70 21.74 2.64 1.10
N LEU A 71 20.68 1.84 1.00
CA LEU A 71 20.21 1.24 -0.25
C LEU A 71 19.60 2.28 -1.20
N LEU A 72 19.17 3.43 -0.68
CA LEU A 72 18.56 4.52 -1.44
C LEU A 72 19.53 5.69 -1.67
N THR A 73 20.57 5.84 -0.85
CA THR A 73 21.58 6.91 -1.00
C THR A 73 22.80 6.48 -1.82
N THR A 74 23.14 5.19 -1.85
CA THR A 74 24.28 4.68 -2.62
C THR A 74 23.94 4.68 -4.11
N GLN A 75 24.69 5.42 -4.91
CA GLN A 75 24.49 5.48 -6.37
C GLN A 75 25.47 4.55 -7.12
N PRO A 76 25.00 3.84 -8.17
CA PRO A 76 23.61 3.76 -8.65
C PRO A 76 22.73 2.90 -7.73
N VAL A 77 21.47 3.30 -7.54
CA VAL A 77 20.50 2.51 -6.76
C VAL A 77 20.12 1.24 -7.53
N ASN A 78 20.26 0.07 -6.90
CA ASN A 78 19.85 -1.19 -7.50
C ASN A 78 18.34 -1.41 -7.40
N LEU A 79 17.61 -1.02 -8.45
CA LEU A 79 16.14 -1.13 -8.48
C LEU A 79 15.62 -2.57 -8.34
N ASN A 80 16.42 -3.58 -8.70
CA ASN A 80 16.03 -4.99 -8.62
C ASN A 80 15.96 -5.50 -7.17
N GLN A 81 16.69 -4.86 -6.25
CA GLN A 81 16.72 -5.24 -4.84
C GLN A 81 15.62 -4.56 -4.01
N LEU A 82 15.05 -3.45 -4.49
CA LEU A 82 14.10 -2.64 -3.73
C LEU A 82 12.84 -3.39 -3.29
N GLU A 83 12.33 -4.33 -4.10
CA GLU A 83 11.15 -5.10 -3.72
C GLU A 83 11.41 -5.98 -2.50
N GLN A 84 12.54 -6.68 -2.47
CA GLN A 84 12.87 -7.60 -1.37
C GLN A 84 13.44 -6.88 -0.15
N GLU A 85 14.27 -5.86 -0.36
CA GLU A 85 15.01 -5.21 0.72
C GLU A 85 14.27 -4.00 1.31
N ILE A 86 13.32 -3.41 0.58
CA ILE A 86 12.55 -2.25 1.06
C ILE A 86 11.05 -2.50 1.06
N PHE A 87 10.42 -2.74 -0.10
CA PHE A 87 8.96 -2.70 -0.19
C PHE A 87 8.28 -3.85 0.58
N GLN A 88 8.80 -5.07 0.52
CA GLN A 88 8.27 -6.20 1.31
C GLN A 88 8.43 -5.95 2.83
N PRO A 89 9.64 -5.63 3.35
CA PRO A 89 9.82 -5.28 4.76
C PRO A 89 8.93 -4.13 5.23
N VAL A 90 8.80 -3.07 4.43
CA VAL A 90 7.90 -1.95 4.74
C VAL A 90 6.45 -2.43 4.88
N ARG A 91 5.93 -3.21 3.92
CA ARG A 91 4.56 -3.73 3.99
C ARG A 91 4.35 -4.59 5.24
N GLN A 92 5.32 -5.44 5.60
CA GLN A 92 5.25 -6.27 6.79
C GLN A 92 5.25 -5.43 8.07
N LEU A 93 6.15 -4.45 8.19
CA LEU A 93 6.19 -3.56 9.34
C LEU A 93 4.91 -2.73 9.45
N LEU A 94 4.39 -2.18 8.35
CA LEU A 94 3.12 -1.44 8.33
C LEU A 94 1.94 -2.31 8.75
N LEU A 95 1.90 -3.57 8.31
CA LEU A 95 0.88 -4.53 8.75
C LEU A 95 0.99 -4.74 10.26
N ARG A 96 2.20 -5.00 10.77
CA ARG A 96 2.44 -5.20 12.20
C ARG A 96 2.06 -3.96 13.02
N TRP A 97 2.32 -2.76 12.52
CA TRP A 97 1.84 -1.51 13.15
C TRP A 97 0.32 -1.49 13.30
N ASN A 98 -0.41 -1.99 12.30
CA ASN A 98 -1.87 -2.01 12.36
C ASN A 98 -2.44 -3.19 13.19
N THR A 99 -1.69 -4.28 13.37
CA THR A 99 -2.17 -5.50 14.04
C THR A 99 -1.61 -5.73 15.45
N GLU A 100 -0.49 -5.09 15.79
CA GLU A 100 0.18 -5.24 17.10
C GLU A 100 -0.01 -4.01 17.98
N VAL A 101 -0.21 -2.82 17.41
CA VAL A 101 -0.39 -1.58 18.17
C VAL A 101 -1.86 -1.25 18.29
N LYS A 102 -2.33 -1.13 19.53
CA LYS A 102 -3.66 -0.61 19.81
C LYS A 102 -3.65 0.90 19.55
N GLN A 103 -4.36 1.34 18.52
CA GLN A 103 -4.76 2.75 18.39
C GLN A 103 -5.85 3.05 19.42
N SER A 104 -5.48 3.10 20.70
CA SER A 104 -6.30 3.70 21.74
C SER A 104 -5.67 5.05 22.08
N ASP A 105 -6.49 6.02 22.46
CA ASP A 105 -6.17 7.42 22.82
C ASP A 105 -5.19 7.58 24.01
N SER A 106 -4.21 6.69 24.14
CA SER A 106 -3.15 6.74 25.13
C SER A 106 -1.96 7.49 24.55
N VAL A 107 -1.53 8.51 25.29
CA VAL A 107 -0.36 9.35 25.02
C VAL A 107 0.90 8.52 24.70
N VAL A 108 1.02 7.32 25.31
CA VAL A 108 2.17 6.40 25.17
C VAL A 108 2.16 5.62 23.85
N GLY A 109 0.99 5.34 23.28
CA GLY A 109 0.87 4.73 21.95
C GLY A 109 1.14 5.75 20.84
N ASP A 110 0.67 6.99 21.04
CA ASP A 110 0.77 8.08 20.08
C ASP A 110 2.22 8.54 19.86
N GLN A 111 3.08 8.57 20.90
CA GLN A 111 4.47 9.02 20.75
C GLN A 111 5.26 8.21 19.70
N TYR A 112 5.04 6.89 19.65
CA TYR A 112 5.76 6.01 18.74
C TYR A 112 5.18 5.99 17.31
N THR A 113 4.01 6.59 17.08
CA THR A 113 3.42 6.68 15.73
C THR A 113 4.28 7.47 14.75
N ILE A 114 5.16 8.34 15.25
CA ILE A 114 6.19 9.03 14.46
C ILE A 114 7.07 8.01 13.70
N CYS A 115 7.40 6.87 14.31
CA CYS A 115 8.18 5.82 13.64
C CYS A 115 7.41 5.17 12.48
N ARG A 116 6.08 5.02 12.58
CA ARG A 116 5.23 4.61 11.47
C ARG A 116 5.23 5.67 10.36
N GLY A 117 5.19 6.95 10.72
CA GLY A 117 5.35 8.07 9.78
C GLY A 117 6.68 8.03 9.02
N ALA A 118 7.78 7.76 9.73
CA ALA A 118 9.10 7.58 9.13
C ALA A 118 9.13 6.41 8.13
N LEU A 119 8.49 5.30 8.47
CA LEU A 119 8.36 4.14 7.56
C LEU A 119 7.57 4.48 6.28
N ILE A 120 6.49 5.24 6.37
CA ILE A 120 5.71 5.71 5.21
C ILE A 120 6.55 6.66 4.35
N SER A 121 7.31 7.57 4.97
CA SER A 121 8.18 8.49 4.23
C SER A 121 9.31 7.77 3.48
N LEU A 122 9.88 6.70 4.05
CA LEU A 122 10.84 5.83 3.38
C LEU A 122 10.21 5.17 2.14
N ASP A 123 9.00 4.59 2.26
CA ASP A 123 8.29 3.99 1.12
C ASP A 123 8.02 5.01 0.01
N SER A 124 7.59 6.22 0.38
CA SER A 124 7.34 7.30 -0.59
C SER A 124 8.62 7.69 -1.34
N TRP A 125 9.73 7.82 -0.63
CA TRP A 125 11.02 8.13 -1.23
C TRP A 125 11.52 7.00 -2.13
N ALA A 126 11.51 5.76 -1.65
CA ALA A 126 11.89 4.58 -2.43
C ALA A 126 11.06 4.44 -3.72
N ARG A 127 9.74 4.66 -3.65
CA ARG A 127 8.87 4.67 -4.84
C ARG A 127 9.22 5.79 -5.81
N SER A 128 9.58 6.97 -5.29
CA SER A 128 9.99 8.08 -6.16
C SER A 128 11.26 7.78 -6.93
N ILE A 129 12.23 7.10 -6.32
CA ILE A 129 13.44 6.61 -6.99
C ILE A 129 13.06 5.55 -8.04
N GLN A 130 12.34 4.51 -7.63
CA GLN A 130 11.96 3.39 -8.51
C GLN A 130 11.21 3.86 -9.77
N LYS A 131 10.29 4.81 -9.60
CA LYS A 131 9.44 5.33 -10.68
C LYS A 131 10.00 6.60 -11.34
N GLN A 132 11.20 7.03 -10.94
CA GLN A 132 11.83 8.27 -11.42
C GLN A 132 10.91 9.50 -11.31
N ILE A 133 10.13 9.57 -10.22
CA ILE A 133 9.23 10.68 -9.94
C ILE A 133 10.06 11.90 -9.48
N PRO A 134 9.77 13.12 -9.96
CA PRO A 134 10.42 14.35 -9.48
C PRO A 134 10.27 14.58 -7.96
N GLY A 135 11.14 15.40 -7.37
CA GLY A 135 11.10 15.74 -5.94
C GLY A 135 11.68 14.67 -5.01
N GLN A 136 12.64 13.86 -5.50
CA GLN A 136 13.29 12.82 -4.70
C GLN A 136 14.05 13.41 -3.50
N ALA A 137 14.72 14.56 -3.69
CA ALA A 137 15.43 15.27 -2.62
C ALA A 137 14.49 15.74 -1.50
N ASP A 138 13.32 16.26 -1.85
CA ASP A 138 12.33 16.69 -0.84
C ASP A 138 11.81 15.49 -0.04
N LYS A 139 11.56 14.37 -0.73
CA LYS A 139 11.13 13.11 -0.07
C LYS A 139 12.21 12.53 0.83
N GLN A 140 13.48 12.60 0.41
CA GLN A 140 14.62 12.23 1.24
C GLN A 140 14.67 13.09 2.51
N ALA A 141 14.57 14.42 2.37
CA ALA A 141 14.60 15.33 3.52
C ALA A 141 13.44 15.08 4.51
N ILE A 142 12.24 14.79 3.99
CA ILE A 142 11.10 14.39 4.82
C ILE A 142 11.41 13.09 5.57
N PHE A 143 11.96 12.08 4.88
CA PHE A 143 12.37 10.83 5.50
C PHE A 143 13.42 11.04 6.60
N GLU A 144 14.49 11.78 6.32
CA GLU A 144 15.55 12.06 7.30
C GLU A 144 15.00 12.76 8.54
N LYS A 145 14.13 13.76 8.35
CA LYS A 145 13.43 14.43 9.46
C LYS A 145 12.62 13.46 10.30
N GLN A 146 11.79 12.63 9.67
CA GLN A 146 10.93 11.67 10.38
C GLN A 146 11.75 10.57 11.07
N LYS A 147 12.82 10.09 10.44
CA LYS A 147 13.77 9.13 11.02
C LYS A 147 14.43 9.69 12.29
N ASN A 148 14.87 10.94 12.26
CA ASN A 148 15.46 11.61 13.42
C ASN A 148 14.44 11.82 14.55
N LEU A 149 13.20 12.18 14.23
CA LEU A 149 12.14 12.25 15.23
C LEU A 149 11.86 10.86 15.84
N CYS A 150 11.76 9.81 15.03
CA CYS A 150 11.61 8.44 15.51
C CYS A 150 12.76 8.02 16.44
N GLN A 151 14.01 8.33 16.07
CA GLN A 151 15.18 8.11 16.92
C GLN A 151 15.03 8.81 18.27
N HIS A 152 14.59 10.07 18.25
CA HIS A 152 14.44 10.86 19.47
C HIS A 152 13.43 10.23 20.44
N VAL A 153 12.27 9.78 19.95
CA VAL A 153 11.25 9.15 20.80
C VAL A 153 11.74 7.81 21.37
N ILE A 154 12.48 7.03 20.59
CA ILE A 154 13.08 5.75 21.06
C ILE A 154 14.07 5.98 22.20
N HIS A 155 14.89 7.02 22.13
CA HIS A 155 15.90 7.30 23.15
C HIS A 155 15.35 8.10 24.35
N ASN A 156 14.21 8.77 24.20
CA ASN A 156 13.61 9.63 25.24
C ASN A 156 12.11 9.32 25.43
N PRO A 157 11.75 8.11 25.88
CA PRO A 157 10.35 7.64 25.92
C PRO A 157 9.44 8.33 26.95
N ALA A 158 9.94 9.34 27.69
CA ALA A 158 9.25 9.98 28.82
C ALA A 158 9.08 11.51 28.71
N GLN A 159 9.53 12.16 27.61
CA GLN A 159 9.63 13.64 27.53
C GLN A 159 8.54 14.35 26.70
N GLN A 160 7.43 13.69 26.37
CA GLN A 160 6.31 14.36 25.68
C GLN A 160 5.02 14.16 26.48
N SER A 161 4.92 14.91 27.58
CA SER A 161 3.71 15.12 28.38
C SER A 161 2.98 16.38 27.93
#